data_AF-A0A6G2DW58-F1
#
_entry.id   AF-A0A6G2DW58-F1
#
_cell.length_a   1.000
_cell.length_b   1.000
_cell.length_c   1.000
_cell.angle_alpha   90.00
_cell.angle_beta   90.00
_cell.angle_gamma   90.00
#
_symmetry.space_group_name_H-M   'P 1'
#
loop_
_entity.id
_entity.type
_entity.pdbx_description
1 polymer ?
#
loop_
_entity_poly.entity_id
_entity_poly.type
_entity_poly.pdbx_seq_one_letter_code
_entity_poly.pdbx_strand_id
1 'polypeptide(L)'
;LQQPPITTSYEELEKFGKANVAEGVLKKVNHQINRVHELERHIQSNNEEIERLIKWEKLEIVPANLEQFSFCKGKVGTIPRTEDNRLYNSLLENNIEVQEIFSNDREYGVVVFYQSSYSIDFDEYLFEPFDYSRKELPKQRVVDLDQENMQLITEKENIIASLQDSKKYLIDLQWQIDYILS
;
A
#
# COMPACT_ATOMS: atom_id res chain seq x y z
N LEU A 1 67.28 -16.73 2.72
CA LEU A 1 66.44 -17.44 1.73
C LEU A 1 65.33 -16.49 1.32
N GLN A 2 65.40 -15.94 0.10
CA GLN A 2 64.40 -15.03 -0.44
C GLN A 2 63.15 -15.84 -0.82
N GLN A 3 61.97 -15.38 -0.42
CA GLN A 3 60.70 -15.98 -0.83
C GLN A 3 60.49 -15.79 -2.34
N PRO A 4 59.97 -16.79 -3.07
CA PRO A 4 59.70 -16.64 -4.50
C PRO A 4 58.58 -15.61 -4.73
N PRO A 5 58.64 -14.85 -5.83
CA PRO A 5 57.58 -13.90 -6.16
C PRO A 5 56.29 -14.67 -6.46
N ILE A 6 55.18 -14.23 -5.87
CA ILE A 6 53.84 -14.74 -6.19
C ILE A 6 53.55 -14.32 -7.64
N THR A 7 53.84 -15.20 -8.59
CA THR A 7 53.44 -15.04 -10.00
C THR A 7 52.02 -15.57 -10.14
N THR A 8 51.04 -14.79 -9.69
CA THR A 8 49.66 -14.99 -10.18
C THR A 8 49.70 -14.68 -11.67
N SER A 9 49.44 -15.68 -12.52
CA SER A 9 49.48 -15.47 -13.97
C SER A 9 48.43 -14.43 -14.36
N TYR A 10 48.68 -13.68 -15.44
CA TYR A 10 47.73 -12.70 -15.96
C TYR A 10 46.34 -13.33 -16.22
N GLU A 11 46.31 -14.58 -16.67
CA GLU A 11 45.08 -15.35 -16.88
C GLU A 11 44.30 -15.63 -15.58
N GLU A 12 44.99 -15.87 -14.46
CA GLU A 12 44.35 -16.07 -13.15
C GLU A 12 43.82 -14.75 -12.58
N LEU A 13 44.56 -13.65 -12.74
CA LEU A 13 44.10 -12.32 -12.36
C LEU A 13 42.91 -11.85 -13.21
N GLU A 14 42.91 -12.17 -14.50
CA GLU A 14 41.82 -11.86 -15.43
C GLU A 14 40.58 -12.69 -15.11
N LYS A 15 40.71 -14.01 -14.85
CA LYS A 15 39.61 -14.87 -14.40
C LYS A 15 39.04 -14.42 -13.06
N PHE A 16 39.90 -14.08 -12.10
CA PHE A 16 39.49 -13.60 -10.78
C PHE A 16 38.81 -12.22 -10.87
N GLY A 17 39.31 -11.33 -11.73
CA GLY A 17 38.69 -10.05 -12.04
C GLY A 17 37.30 -10.20 -12.67
N LYS A 18 37.17 -11.06 -13.69
CA LYS A 18 35.89 -11.36 -14.35
C LYS A 18 34.88 -12.00 -13.38
N ALA A 19 35.32 -12.94 -12.54
CA ALA A 19 34.46 -13.60 -11.55
C ALA A 19 33.92 -12.62 -10.49
N ASN A 20 34.79 -11.77 -9.93
CA ASN A 20 34.38 -10.77 -8.94
C ASN A 20 33.46 -9.69 -9.53
N VAL A 21 33.72 -9.25 -10.76
CA VAL A 21 32.85 -8.29 -11.47
C VAL A 21 31.47 -8.91 -11.73
N ALA A 22 31.42 -10.16 -12.21
CA ALA A 22 30.16 -10.88 -12.43
C ALA A 22 29.35 -11.07 -11.14
N GLU A 23 29.99 -11.45 -10.03
CA GLU A 23 29.33 -11.60 -8.74
C GLU A 23 28.78 -10.27 -8.21
N GLY A 24 29.53 -9.17 -8.37
CA GLY A 24 29.09 -7.83 -8.00
C GLY A 24 27.87 -7.36 -8.80
N VAL A 25 27.83 -7.66 -10.10
CA VAL A 25 26.68 -7.34 -10.97
C VAL A 25 25.46 -8.17 -10.57
N LEU A 26 25.61 -9.47 -10.35
CA LEU A 26 24.51 -10.34 -9.92
C LEU A 26 23.91 -9.90 -8.58
N LYS A 27 24.74 -9.51 -7.61
CA LYS A 27 24.27 -8.96 -6.33
C LYS A 27 23.44 -7.69 -6.51
N LYS A 28 23.88 -6.76 -7.38
CA LYS A 28 23.13 -5.52 -7.69
C LYS A 28 21.79 -5.81 -8.36
N VAL A 29 21.77 -6.69 -9.35
CA VAL A 29 20.55 -7.10 -10.06
C VAL A 29 19.56 -7.75 -9.09
N ASN A 30 20.00 -8.68 -8.25
CA ASN A 30 19.14 -9.32 -7.25
C ASN A 30 18.58 -8.31 -6.24
N HIS A 31 19.39 -7.34 -5.81
CA HIS A 31 18.92 -6.28 -4.93
C HIS A 31 17.83 -5.42 -5.59
N GLN A 32 18.02 -5.03 -6.85
CA GLN A 32 17.03 -4.27 -7.63
C GLN A 32 15.73 -5.06 -7.85
N ILE A 33 15.81 -6.35 -8.16
CA ILE A 33 14.63 -7.23 -8.28
C ILE A 33 13.87 -7.31 -6.96
N ASN A 34 14.58 -7.52 -5.84
CA ASN A 34 13.96 -7.57 -4.53
C ASN A 34 13.27 -6.24 -4.18
N ARG A 35 13.89 -5.11 -4.53
CA ARG A 35 13.31 -3.78 -4.34
C ARG A 35 12.04 -3.60 -5.16
N VAL A 36 12.01 -4.04 -6.43
CA VAL A 36 10.79 -4.02 -7.25
C VAL A 36 9.65 -4.78 -6.57
N HIS A 37 9.91 -5.98 -6.08
CA HIS A 37 8.89 -6.77 -5.38
C HIS A 37 8.41 -6.13 -4.07
N GLU A 38 9.28 -5.42 -3.35
CA GLU A 38 8.90 -4.63 -2.18
C GLU A 38 7.98 -3.47 -2.56
N LEU A 39 8.34 -2.71 -3.60
CA LEU A 39 7.54 -1.62 -4.12
C LEU A 39 6.16 -2.11 -4.59
N GLU A 40 6.08 -3.25 -5.27
CA GLU A 40 4.83 -3.87 -5.71
C GLU A 40 3.92 -4.21 -4.52
N ARG A 41 4.47 -4.80 -3.45
CA ARG A 41 3.70 -5.09 -2.23
C ARG A 41 3.19 -3.82 -1.55
N HIS A 42 4.00 -2.77 -1.51
CA HIS A 42 3.58 -1.49 -0.91
C HIS A 42 2.47 -0.83 -1.73
N ILE A 43 2.60 -0.79 -3.06
CA ILE A 43 1.57 -0.26 -3.95
C ILE A 43 0.27 -1.03 -3.78
N GLN A 44 0.34 -2.37 -3.72
CA GLN A 44 -0.84 -3.21 -3.51
C GLN A 44 -1.52 -2.92 -2.16
N SER A 45 -0.75 -2.85 -1.08
CA SER A 45 -1.29 -2.51 0.25
C SER A 45 -1.92 -1.12 0.28
N ASN A 46 -1.31 -0.14 -0.39
CA ASN A 46 -1.86 1.21 -0.51
C ASN A 46 -3.16 1.22 -1.31
N ASN A 47 -3.26 0.43 -2.39
CA ASN A 47 -4.48 0.32 -3.19
C ASN A 47 -5.63 -0.32 -2.39
N GLU A 48 -5.36 -1.37 -1.61
CA GLU A 48 -6.35 -1.98 -0.71
C GLU A 48 -6.85 -0.99 0.35
N GLU A 49 -5.95 -0.16 0.87
CA GLU A 49 -6.30 0.95 1.77
C GLU A 49 -7.18 1.99 1.06
N ILE A 50 -6.80 2.42 -0.14
CA ILE A 50 -7.59 3.37 -0.96
C ILE A 50 -8.99 2.82 -1.23
N GLU A 51 -9.11 1.56 -1.66
CA GLU A 51 -10.40 0.91 -1.93
C GLU A 51 -11.31 0.89 -0.69
N ARG A 52 -10.74 0.70 0.49
CA ARG A 52 -11.49 0.78 1.74
C ARG A 52 -11.92 2.22 2.06
N LEU A 53 -11.00 3.18 1.93
CA LEU A 53 -11.22 4.57 2.35
C LEU A 53 -12.07 5.38 1.37
N ILE A 54 -12.05 5.07 0.07
CA ILE A 54 -12.74 5.86 -0.95
C ILE A 54 -14.27 5.82 -0.79
N LYS A 55 -14.80 4.72 -0.24
CA LYS A 55 -16.22 4.64 0.15
C LYS A 55 -16.60 5.75 1.15
N TRP A 56 -15.65 6.19 1.96
CA TRP A 56 -15.79 7.21 3.01
C TRP A 56 -15.33 8.61 2.56
N GLU A 57 -15.16 8.86 1.26
CA GLU A 57 -14.69 10.15 0.74
C GLU A 57 -15.58 11.32 1.17
N LYS A 58 -16.91 11.09 1.25
CA LYS A 58 -17.90 12.09 1.67
C LYS A 58 -17.92 12.34 3.18
N LEU A 59 -17.10 11.63 3.95
CA LEU A 59 -17.03 11.84 5.40
C LEU A 59 -16.37 13.19 5.70
N GLU A 60 -17.09 14.05 6.43
CA GLU A 60 -16.63 15.41 6.75
C GLU A 60 -15.95 15.53 8.12
N ILE A 61 -16.03 14.47 8.94
CA ILE A 61 -15.52 14.45 10.31
C ILE A 61 -14.64 13.22 10.50
N VAL A 62 -13.52 13.39 11.22
CA VAL A 62 -12.64 12.28 11.59
C VAL A 62 -13.35 11.43 12.66
N PRO A 63 -13.49 10.10 12.47
CA PRO A 63 -14.22 9.24 13.40
C PRO A 63 -13.78 9.40 14.86
N ALA A 64 -12.48 9.51 15.13
CA ALA A 64 -11.93 9.72 16.48
C ALA A 64 -12.39 11.03 17.17
N ASN A 65 -12.81 12.04 16.41
CA ASN A 65 -13.32 13.29 16.98
C ASN A 65 -14.76 13.16 17.48
N LEU A 66 -15.52 12.19 16.98
CA LEU A 66 -16.91 11.97 17.39
C LEU A 66 -17.02 11.47 18.83
N GLU A 67 -15.97 10.83 19.35
CA GLU A 67 -15.91 10.36 20.73
C GLU A 67 -15.65 11.50 21.74
N GLN A 68 -15.19 12.66 21.28
CA GLN A 68 -14.83 13.79 22.14
C GLN A 68 -16.02 14.69 22.52
N PHE A 69 -17.18 14.48 21.88
CA PHE A 69 -18.37 15.27 22.12
C PHE A 69 -19.02 14.92 23.48
N SER A 70 -19.32 15.94 24.28
CA SER A 70 -19.81 15.73 25.65
C SER A 70 -21.30 15.39 25.73
N PHE A 71 -22.11 16.00 24.87
CA PHE A 71 -23.58 15.89 24.93
C PHE A 71 -24.17 14.94 23.89
N CYS A 72 -23.47 14.75 22.77
CA CYS A 72 -23.78 13.77 21.74
C CYS A 72 -22.60 12.81 21.58
N LYS A 73 -22.87 11.58 21.19
CA LYS A 73 -21.87 10.60 20.76
C LYS A 73 -22.09 10.35 19.28
N GLY A 74 -21.01 10.11 18.55
CA GLY A 74 -21.08 9.66 17.17
C GLY A 74 -20.41 8.30 16.99
N LYS A 75 -20.97 7.45 16.13
CA LYS A 75 -20.30 6.25 15.61
C LYS A 75 -20.33 6.24 14.09
N VAL A 76 -19.26 5.77 13.47
CA VAL A 76 -19.15 5.58 12.02
C VAL A 76 -19.00 4.09 11.75
N GLY A 77 -19.70 3.58 10.74
CA GLY A 77 -19.67 2.15 10.42
C GLY A 77 -20.69 1.76 9.39
N THR A 78 -20.75 0.47 9.09
CA THR A 78 -21.65 -0.08 8.08
C THR A 78 -22.82 -0.83 8.72
N ILE A 79 -23.93 -0.86 7.99
CA ILE A 79 -25.12 -1.66 8.31
C ILE A 79 -25.45 -2.49 7.07
N PRO A 80 -25.62 -3.83 7.19
CA PRO A 80 -25.93 -4.66 6.05
C PRO A 80 -27.28 -4.30 5.45
N ARG A 81 -27.34 -4.34 4.12
CA ARG A 81 -28.59 -4.20 3.37
C ARG A 81 -29.38 -5.51 3.49
N THR A 82 -30.60 -5.41 3.99
CA THR A 82 -31.54 -6.54 4.10
C THR A 82 -32.61 -6.40 3.02
N GLU A 83 -33.29 -7.48 2.63
CA GLU A 83 -34.30 -7.44 1.55
C GLU A 83 -35.35 -6.35 1.78
N ASP A 84 -35.77 -6.16 3.04
CA ASP A 84 -36.76 -5.15 3.44
C ASP A 84 -36.14 -3.87 4.03
N ASN A 85 -34.80 -3.74 4.02
CA ASN A 85 -34.06 -2.67 4.69
C ASN A 85 -34.45 -2.45 6.17
N ARG A 86 -34.95 -3.49 6.84
CA ARG A 86 -35.56 -3.39 8.18
C ARG A 86 -34.60 -2.81 9.21
N LEU A 87 -33.35 -3.27 9.21
CA LEU A 87 -32.33 -2.82 10.18
C LEU A 87 -32.05 -1.32 10.05
N TYR A 88 -31.86 -0.82 8.83
CA TYR A 88 -31.62 0.59 8.57
C TYR A 88 -32.84 1.45 8.93
N ASN A 89 -34.05 1.02 8.53
CA ASN A 89 -35.29 1.75 8.83
C ASN A 89 -35.56 1.80 10.34
N SER A 90 -35.38 0.69 11.06
CA SER A 90 -35.54 0.65 12.51
C SER A 90 -34.52 1.53 13.25
N LEU A 91 -33.34 1.79 12.67
CA LEU A 91 -32.38 2.73 13.25
C LEU A 91 -32.87 4.18 13.10
N LEU A 92 -33.48 4.52 11.96
CA LEU A 92 -34.05 5.85 11.68
C LEU A 92 -35.28 6.20 12.53
N GLU A 93 -36.04 5.19 12.97
CA GLU A 93 -37.26 5.39 13.78
C GLU A 93 -36.97 5.80 15.23
N ASN A 94 -35.73 5.63 15.68
CA ASN A 94 -35.30 6.06 17.01
C ASN A 94 -35.01 7.58 17.02
N ASN A 95 -34.95 8.20 18.21
CA ASN A 95 -34.49 9.59 18.40
C ASN A 95 -32.97 9.73 18.17
N ILE A 96 -32.49 9.28 17.03
CA ILE A 96 -31.10 9.19 16.61
C ILE A 96 -31.00 9.86 15.24
N GLU A 97 -29.97 10.67 15.03
CA GLU A 97 -29.70 11.25 13.73
C GLU A 97 -28.76 10.32 12.96
N VAL A 98 -29.14 9.90 11.76
CA VAL A 98 -28.32 9.03 10.90
C VAL A 98 -28.01 9.76 9.60
N GLN A 99 -26.72 9.95 9.33
CA GLN A 99 -26.23 10.48 8.07
C GLN A 99 -25.71 9.33 7.20
N GLU A 100 -26.28 9.15 6.02
CA GLU A 100 -25.74 8.22 5.02
C GLU A 100 -24.52 8.84 4.32
N ILE A 101 -23.40 8.13 4.31
CA ILE A 101 -22.18 8.49 3.60
C ILE A 101 -22.14 7.82 2.22
N PHE A 102 -22.49 6.53 2.18
CA PHE A 102 -22.64 5.78 0.95
C PHE A 102 -23.67 4.66 1.10
N SER A 103 -24.19 4.16 -0.03
CA SER A 103 -24.99 2.96 -0.09
C SER A 103 -24.57 2.14 -1.29
N ASN A 104 -24.48 0.83 -1.12
CA ASN A 104 -24.26 -0.13 -2.19
C ASN A 104 -25.21 -1.33 -2.03
N ASP A 105 -25.08 -2.34 -2.89
CA ASP A 105 -25.99 -3.50 -2.88
C ASP A 105 -25.88 -4.37 -1.62
N ARG A 106 -24.80 -4.23 -0.85
CA ARG A 106 -24.50 -5.06 0.34
C ARG A 106 -24.69 -4.32 1.65
N GLU A 107 -24.40 -3.02 1.69
CA GLU A 107 -24.32 -2.26 2.94
C GLU A 107 -24.59 -0.76 2.76
N TYR A 108 -24.96 -0.13 3.87
CA TYR A 108 -25.00 1.32 4.05
C TYR A 108 -23.82 1.75 4.91
N GLY A 109 -23.03 2.72 4.46
CA GLY A 109 -22.06 3.41 5.31
C GLY A 109 -22.70 4.62 5.95
N VAL A 110 -22.71 4.67 7.28
CA VAL A 110 -23.46 5.67 8.04
C VAL A 110 -22.63 6.32 9.15
N VAL A 111 -23.02 7.53 9.51
CA VAL A 111 -22.65 8.20 10.76
C VAL A 111 -23.90 8.31 11.63
N VAL A 112 -23.82 7.76 12.83
CA VAL A 112 -24.93 7.70 13.78
C VAL A 112 -24.62 8.64 14.94
N PHE A 113 -25.44 9.67 15.12
CA PHE A 113 -25.37 10.62 16.24
C PHE A 113 -26.50 10.39 17.22
N TYR A 114 -26.17 10.27 18.51
CA TYR A 114 -27.14 10.03 19.58
C TYR A 114 -26.76 10.77 20.85
N GLN A 115 -27.73 11.05 21.71
CA GLN A 115 -27.47 11.71 22.99
C GLN A 115 -26.63 10.81 23.90
N SER A 116 -25.70 11.39 24.66
CA SER A 116 -24.83 10.64 25.59
C SER A 116 -25.61 9.88 26.67
N SER A 117 -26.83 10.33 27.00
CA SER A 117 -27.76 9.69 27.95
C SER A 117 -28.48 8.47 27.37
N TYR A 118 -28.41 8.25 26.06
CA TYR A 118 -29.05 7.14 25.37
C TYR A 118 -28.02 6.07 25.03
N SER A 119 -28.35 4.80 25.30
CA SER A 119 -27.54 3.65 24.91
C SER A 119 -28.21 2.93 23.75
N ILE A 120 -27.50 2.83 22.63
CA ILE A 120 -27.93 2.04 21.48
C ILE A 120 -27.20 0.71 21.54
N ASP A 121 -27.94 -0.38 21.42
CA ASP A 121 -27.35 -1.69 21.16
C ASP A 121 -27.08 -1.82 19.65
N PHE A 122 -25.85 -1.57 19.25
CA PHE A 122 -25.43 -1.61 17.86
C PHE A 122 -25.40 -3.04 17.29
N ASP A 123 -25.35 -4.05 18.16
CA ASP A 123 -25.30 -5.46 17.74
C ASP A 123 -26.66 -5.91 17.18
N GLU A 124 -27.78 -5.33 17.64
CA GLU A 124 -29.12 -5.58 17.09
C GLU A 124 -29.25 -5.16 15.62
N TYR A 125 -28.39 -4.23 15.18
CA TYR A 125 -28.37 -3.70 13.81
C TYR A 125 -27.29 -4.34 12.94
N LEU A 126 -26.55 -5.33 13.46
CA LEU A 126 -25.37 -5.90 12.81
C LEU A 126 -24.38 -4.82 12.35
N PHE A 127 -24.22 -3.79 13.18
CA PHE A 127 -23.39 -2.64 12.84
C PHE A 127 -21.90 -3.00 12.94
N GLU A 128 -21.16 -2.80 11.85
CA GLU A 128 -19.71 -2.99 11.83
C GLU A 128 -18.99 -1.64 11.94
N PRO A 129 -18.26 -1.36 13.03
CA PRO A 129 -17.57 -0.09 13.19
C PRO A 129 -16.51 0.13 12.11
N PHE A 130 -16.44 1.36 11.59
CA PHE A 130 -15.37 1.75 10.70
C PHE A 130 -14.09 2.00 11.51
N ASP A 131 -13.18 1.02 11.50
CA ASP A 131 -11.88 1.13 12.18
C ASP A 131 -10.95 2.10 11.42
N TYR A 132 -10.87 3.32 11.95
CA TYR A 132 -10.05 4.39 11.40
C TYR A 132 -9.34 5.16 12.51
N SER A 133 -8.05 4.88 12.68
CA SER A 133 -7.22 5.42 13.76
C SER A 133 -6.42 6.67 13.37
N ARG A 134 -6.54 7.13 12.13
CA ARG A 134 -5.78 8.29 11.60
C ARG A 134 -6.39 9.62 12.03
N LYS A 135 -5.60 10.68 11.95
CA LYS A 135 -5.99 12.04 12.37
C LYS A 135 -6.57 12.87 11.23
N GLU A 136 -6.15 12.60 10.00
CA GLU A 136 -6.68 13.22 8.79
C GLU A 136 -8.02 12.60 8.35
N LEU A 137 -8.78 13.28 7.50
CA LEU A 137 -10.01 12.72 6.92
C LEU A 137 -9.68 11.57 5.94
N PRO A 138 -10.57 10.56 5.78
CA PRO A 138 -10.37 9.48 4.82
C PRO A 138 -10.02 9.98 3.41
N LYS A 139 -10.71 11.03 2.93
CA LYS A 139 -10.43 11.66 1.64
C LYS A 139 -9.02 12.24 1.51
N GLN A 140 -8.48 12.80 2.61
CA GLN A 140 -7.13 13.34 2.62
C GLN A 140 -6.13 12.20 2.55
N ARG A 141 -6.37 11.13 3.33
CA ARG A 141 -5.49 9.96 3.31
C ARG A 141 -5.46 9.27 1.94
N VAL A 142 -6.59 9.20 1.23
CA VAL A 142 -6.64 8.69 -0.15
C VAL A 142 -5.71 9.50 -1.06
N VAL A 143 -5.78 10.83 -1.00
CA VAL A 143 -4.89 11.70 -1.79
C VAL A 143 -3.42 11.48 -1.44
N ASP A 144 -3.09 11.33 -0.15
CA ASP A 144 -1.71 11.06 0.29
C ASP A 144 -1.22 9.70 -0.22
N LEU A 145 -2.06 8.66 -0.16
CA LEU A 145 -1.76 7.32 -0.68
C LEU A 145 -1.55 7.31 -2.20
N ASP A 146 -2.37 8.06 -2.94
CA ASP A 146 -2.21 8.19 -4.39
C ASP A 146 -0.88 8.87 -4.74
N GLN A 147 -0.50 9.91 -4.00
CA GLN A 147 0.80 10.58 -4.16
C GLN A 147 1.97 9.66 -3.82
N GLU A 148 1.87 8.92 -2.71
CA GLU A 148 2.84 7.89 -2.32
C GLU A 148 2.98 6.84 -3.45
N ASN A 149 1.86 6.34 -3.98
CA ASN A 149 1.86 5.36 -5.07
C ASN A 149 2.50 5.90 -6.35
N MET A 150 2.25 7.16 -6.73
CA MET A 150 2.90 7.78 -7.88
C MET A 150 4.44 7.79 -7.72
N GLN A 151 4.93 8.07 -6.51
CA GLN A 151 6.37 8.04 -6.21
C GLN A 151 6.93 6.62 -6.29
N LEU A 152 6.24 5.64 -5.69
CA LEU A 152 6.66 4.23 -5.72
C LEU A 152 6.64 3.66 -7.14
N ILE A 153 5.66 4.02 -7.97
CA ILE A 153 5.56 3.62 -9.37
C ILE A 153 6.74 4.21 -10.15
N THR A 154 7.03 5.50 -9.97
CA THR A 154 8.17 6.16 -10.63
C THR A 154 9.50 5.51 -10.23
N GLU A 155 9.68 5.21 -8.94
CA GLU A 155 10.86 4.47 -8.45
C GLU A 155 10.97 3.09 -9.11
N LYS A 156 9.86 2.35 -9.17
CA LYS A 156 9.79 1.02 -9.78
C LYS A 156 10.16 1.08 -11.27
N GLU A 157 9.63 2.04 -12.01
CA GLU A 157 9.93 2.24 -13.44
C GLU A 157 11.41 2.56 -13.67
N ASN A 158 12.00 3.41 -12.84
CA ASN A 158 13.43 3.73 -12.90
C ASN A 158 14.31 2.49 -12.63
N ILE A 159 13.94 1.65 -11.66
CA ILE A 159 14.67 0.41 -11.38
C ILE A 159 14.53 -0.58 -12.54
N ILE A 160 13.34 -0.72 -13.12
CA ILE A 160 13.09 -1.59 -14.27
C ILE A 160 13.92 -1.13 -15.49
N ALA A 161 13.96 0.18 -15.76
CA ALA A 161 14.79 0.74 -16.82
C ALA A 161 16.28 0.45 -16.58
N SER A 162 16.77 0.66 -15.35
CA SER A 162 18.15 0.34 -14.97
C SER A 162 18.49 -1.15 -15.14
N LEU A 163 17.55 -2.05 -14.84
CA LEU A 163 17.71 -3.49 -15.05
C LEU A 163 17.75 -3.85 -16.55
N GLN A 164 16.92 -3.22 -17.38
CA GLN A 164 16.92 -3.41 -18.83
C GLN A 164 18.23 -2.93 -19.47
N ASP A 165 18.73 -1.77 -19.05
CA ASP A 165 20.02 -1.23 -19.50
C ASP A 165 21.17 -2.15 -19.07
N SER A 166 21.15 -2.63 -17.82
CA SER A 166 22.14 -3.58 -17.31
C SER A 166 22.15 -4.88 -18.12
N LYS A 167 20.97 -5.39 -18.49
CA LYS A 167 20.84 -6.57 -19.37
C LYS A 167 21.45 -6.31 -20.75
N LYS A 168 21.18 -5.16 -21.35
CA LYS A 168 21.72 -4.79 -22.67
C LYS A 168 23.25 -4.68 -22.62
N TYR A 169 23.79 -4.02 -21.61
CA TYR A 169 25.23 -3.89 -21.41
C TYR A 169 25.94 -5.25 -21.26
N LEU A 170 25.33 -6.19 -20.53
CA LEU A 170 25.87 -7.55 -20.40
C LEU A 170 25.89 -8.31 -21.73
N ILE A 171 24.85 -8.15 -22.56
CA ILE A 171 24.81 -8.72 -23.91
C ILE A 171 25.91 -8.11 -24.77
N ASP A 172 26.06 -6.79 -24.78
CA ASP A 172 27.08 -6.09 -25.59
C ASP A 172 28.51 -6.48 -25.18
N LEU A 173 28.78 -6.64 -23.88
CA LEU A 173 30.06 -7.18 -23.38
C LEU A 173 30.32 -8.61 -23.87
N GLN A 174 29.30 -9.46 -23.91
CA GLN A 174 29.43 -10.82 -24.41
C GLN A 174 29.81 -10.83 -25.89
N TRP A 175 29.17 -10.00 -26.73
CA TRP A 175 29.53 -9.85 -28.14
C TRP A 175 30.98 -9.38 -28.33
N GLN A 176 31.45 -8.45 -27.51
CA GLN A 176 32.85 -7.99 -27.57
C GLN A 176 33.84 -9.08 -27.19
N ILE A 177 33.53 -9.89 -26.18
CA ILE A 177 34.35 -11.03 -25.78
C ILE A 177 34.38 -12.07 -26.90
N ASP A 178 33.24 -12.43 -27.48
CA ASP A 178 33.15 -13.42 -28.56
C ASP A 178 33.93 -12.96 -29.81
N TYR A 179 33.90 -11.66 -30.12
CA TYR A 179 34.68 -11.07 -31.21
C TYR A 179 36.19 -11.06 -30.96
N ILE A 180 36.63 -10.88 -29.71
CA ILE A 180 38.06 -10.93 -29.35
C ILE A 180 38.57 -12.39 -29.33
N LEU A 181 37.69 -13.35 -29.03
CA LEU A 181 38.02 -14.77 -28.96
C LEU A 181 37.89 -15.52 -30.31
N SER A 182 37.37 -14.88 -31.35
CA SER A 182 37.30 -15.39 -32.73
C SER A 182 38.53 -15.03 -33.56
#